data_AF-A0A2H6KJQ1-F1
#
_entry.id   AF-A0A2H6KJQ1-F1
#
_cell.length_a   1.000
_cell.length_b   1.000
_cell.length_c   1.000
_cell.angle_alpha   90.00
_cell.angle_beta   90.00
_cell.angle_gamma   90.00
#
_symmetry.space_group_name_H-M   'P 1'
#
loop_
_entity.id
_entity.type
_entity.pdbx_description
1 polymer ?
#
loop_
_entity_poly.entity_id
_entity_poly.type
_entity_poly.pdbx_seq_one_letter_code
_entity_poly.pdbx_strand_id
1 'polypeptide(L)'
;MSFLHGVLDNIKGHLGQHKGSLDSALTSLKDTNNNGIAKYRTAIAAVADGVRAYNESVVKSNESVKSVVNTLQGQVGENFKNTVSHILPENGVSGAPTNYSDRDVSRAVDQINDKLQQCQNNAATFVTNLDISNTSRSPHKDRINDLNAKLKDKLESVRRTVAYESGRLGRVKEQEEKVLKATTDKITEALSALQNCVNDRIEKDIKKLLADLRDKVQKILEELKEISKKLREYVMQLQKWIREADIDVEKVMKEVKKIENKAPGILNQMNVEDEAKKLKKKGEEIYCKFKYATTEVKEKVTEALEAVKAMDDELKKDLHGVRSEISNKVEEIKEKIKKLGENFGSDIATSASGNRGKEIVQIVFEKFRDTFGEIKGTTHKPGLEKVEAGVRGYAWEFKEGDTFTKIVQGWLEDNILGKHKLVEKCLKNYVDGKGAAKPTAYNAASEMYEPIRTAFATTLKADANQIIKKAVDAFTTAKVETEDGDITQNIKKVQNVCKQFAQELDNARANEVGDIVQEIERILTEQNKLNKSPANFYRYHLNDAVEAILVALSTTAREAAKTLEQFALTVRPSGTGSIAAKIDAVNKKADDLFNKLKTALGRPPTGGQTENHAQAVDAAIQQDRWWPSN
;
A
#
# COMPACT_ATOMS: atom_id res chain seq x y z
N MET A 1 -20.09 -79.51 17.59
CA MET A 1 -19.83 -78.09 17.90
C MET A 1 -18.35 -77.73 17.99
N SER A 2 -17.45 -78.71 18.19
CA SER A 2 -16.00 -78.51 18.24
C SER A 2 -15.37 -77.93 16.97
N PHE A 3 -15.95 -78.20 15.79
CA PHE A 3 -15.45 -77.66 14.52
C PHE A 3 -15.57 -76.14 14.44
N LEU A 4 -16.78 -75.56 14.57
CA LEU A 4 -16.96 -74.11 14.50
C LEU A 4 -16.20 -73.38 15.61
N HIS A 5 -16.20 -73.93 16.83
CA HIS A 5 -15.37 -73.39 17.91
C HIS A 5 -13.88 -73.40 17.53
N GLY A 6 -13.36 -74.51 17.01
CA GLY A 6 -11.97 -74.62 16.56
C GLY A 6 -11.61 -73.64 15.45
N VAL A 7 -12.50 -73.44 14.48
CA VAL A 7 -12.32 -72.45 13.40
C VAL A 7 -12.26 -71.03 13.97
N LEU A 8 -13.23 -70.64 14.82
CA LEU A 8 -13.27 -69.29 15.40
C LEU A 8 -12.09 -69.03 16.35
N ASP A 9 -11.71 -70.01 17.15
CA ASP A 9 -10.59 -69.92 18.09
C ASP A 9 -9.25 -69.77 17.33
N ASN A 10 -9.10 -70.50 16.21
CA ASN A 10 -7.93 -70.36 15.33
C ASN A 10 -7.86 -68.96 14.69
N ILE A 11 -8.98 -68.45 14.15
CA ILE A 11 -9.03 -67.13 13.51
C ILE A 11 -8.81 -66.00 14.53
N LYS A 12 -9.23 -66.18 15.79
CA LYS A 12 -9.16 -65.16 16.85
C LYS A 12 -7.78 -64.49 16.96
N GLY A 13 -6.70 -65.28 16.93
CA GLY A 13 -5.34 -64.76 17.01
C GLY A 13 -4.91 -63.93 15.80
N HIS A 14 -5.56 -64.12 14.65
CA HIS A 14 -5.27 -63.43 13.39
C HIS A 14 -6.01 -62.09 13.24
N LEU A 15 -6.95 -61.75 14.14
CA LEU A 15 -7.70 -60.49 14.12
C LEU A 15 -6.95 -59.29 14.73
N GLY A 16 -5.67 -59.46 15.09
CA GLY A 16 -4.84 -58.40 15.64
C GLY A 16 -5.41 -57.84 16.95
N GLN A 17 -5.59 -56.52 17.02
CA GLN A 17 -6.16 -55.85 18.20
C GLN A 17 -7.67 -56.11 18.37
N HIS A 18 -8.35 -56.65 17.35
CA HIS A 18 -9.78 -56.99 17.37
C HIS A 18 -10.05 -58.45 17.76
N LYS A 19 -9.05 -59.15 18.31
CA LYS A 19 -9.18 -60.54 18.77
C LYS A 19 -10.33 -60.77 19.76
N GLY A 20 -10.77 -59.74 20.48
CA GLY A 20 -11.91 -59.80 21.41
C GLY A 20 -13.27 -59.89 20.72
N SER A 21 -13.38 -59.54 19.43
CA SER A 21 -14.65 -59.51 18.70
C SER A 21 -15.31 -60.88 18.54
N LEU A 22 -14.57 -61.97 18.77
CA LEU A 22 -15.09 -63.34 18.75
C LEU A 22 -15.39 -63.92 20.14
N ASP A 23 -15.13 -63.19 21.23
CA ASP A 23 -15.28 -63.71 22.60
C ASP A 23 -16.73 -64.13 22.89
N SER A 24 -17.70 -63.33 22.45
CA SER A 24 -19.13 -63.64 22.62
C SER A 24 -19.55 -64.90 21.83
N ALA A 25 -19.05 -65.06 20.61
CA ALA A 25 -19.32 -66.24 19.79
C ALA A 25 -18.69 -67.51 20.38
N LEU A 26 -17.45 -67.43 20.83
CA LEU A 26 -16.74 -68.52 21.50
C LEU A 26 -17.41 -68.91 22.83
N THR A 27 -17.87 -67.93 23.60
CA THR A 27 -18.60 -68.14 24.86
C THR A 27 -19.95 -68.81 24.60
N SER A 28 -20.70 -68.35 23.59
CA SER A 28 -21.99 -68.93 23.20
C SER A 28 -21.90 -70.41 22.77
N LEU A 29 -20.76 -70.81 22.17
CA LEU A 29 -20.52 -72.21 21.80
C LEU A 29 -20.20 -73.11 23.01
N LYS A 30 -19.78 -72.54 24.14
CA LYS A 30 -19.46 -73.26 25.39
C LYS A 30 -20.63 -73.35 26.37
N ASP A 31 -21.68 -72.56 26.19
CA ASP A 31 -22.84 -72.51 27.10
C ASP A 31 -23.51 -73.88 27.25
N THR A 32 -23.64 -74.41 28.46
CA THR A 32 -24.24 -75.73 28.73
C THR A 32 -25.77 -75.71 28.79
N ASN A 33 -26.40 -74.54 28.90
CA ASN A 33 -27.84 -74.39 29.12
C ASN A 33 -28.68 -74.46 27.83
N ASN A 34 -28.03 -74.35 26.66
CA ASN A 34 -28.69 -74.31 25.35
C ASN A 34 -28.53 -75.63 24.58
N ASN A 35 -29.50 -75.97 23.71
CA ASN A 35 -29.36 -77.11 22.80
C ASN A 35 -28.41 -76.77 21.62
N GLY A 36 -27.99 -77.78 20.85
CA GLY A 36 -27.00 -77.60 19.78
C GLY A 36 -27.38 -76.59 18.68
N ILE A 37 -28.67 -76.52 18.32
CA ILE A 37 -29.16 -75.60 17.28
C ILE A 37 -29.18 -74.15 17.81
N ALA A 38 -29.62 -73.95 19.05
CA ALA A 38 -29.66 -72.65 19.70
C ALA A 38 -28.24 -72.04 19.87
N LYS A 39 -27.26 -72.86 20.28
CA LYS A 39 -25.85 -72.44 20.38
C LYS A 39 -25.29 -72.02 19.02
N TYR A 40 -25.58 -72.79 17.96
CA TYR A 40 -25.09 -72.47 16.61
C TYR A 40 -25.69 -71.16 16.07
N ARG A 41 -26.99 -70.95 16.23
CA ARG A 41 -27.65 -69.69 15.82
C ARG A 41 -27.08 -68.48 16.57
N THR A 42 -26.90 -68.61 17.87
CA THR A 42 -26.34 -67.53 18.72
C THR A 42 -24.89 -67.22 18.34
N ALA A 43 -24.08 -68.26 18.12
CA ALA A 43 -22.69 -68.09 17.71
C ALA A 43 -22.57 -67.44 16.32
N ILE A 44 -23.40 -67.82 15.35
CA ILE A 44 -23.43 -67.18 14.02
C ILE A 44 -23.83 -65.71 14.13
N ALA A 45 -24.87 -65.39 14.91
CA ALA A 45 -25.29 -64.01 15.13
C ALA A 45 -24.15 -63.18 15.75
N ALA A 46 -23.48 -63.71 16.78
CA ALA A 46 -22.33 -63.07 17.41
C ALA A 46 -21.13 -62.91 16.44
N VAL A 47 -20.88 -63.87 15.55
CA VAL A 47 -19.86 -63.72 14.48
C VAL A 47 -20.26 -62.61 13.50
N ALA A 48 -21.52 -62.57 13.07
CA ALA A 48 -22.00 -61.52 12.16
C ALA A 48 -21.87 -60.12 12.78
N ASP A 49 -22.20 -59.98 14.06
CA ASP A 49 -22.01 -58.74 14.82
C ASP A 49 -20.53 -58.41 15.00
N GLY A 50 -19.68 -59.39 15.30
CA GLY A 50 -18.23 -59.22 15.41
C GLY A 50 -17.58 -58.77 14.10
N VAL A 51 -18.01 -59.33 12.96
CA VAL A 51 -17.56 -58.91 11.62
C VAL A 51 -18.00 -57.49 11.31
N ARG A 52 -19.24 -57.11 11.67
CA ARG A 52 -19.73 -55.73 11.51
C ARG A 52 -18.90 -54.75 12.33
N ALA A 53 -18.66 -55.05 13.61
CA ALA A 53 -17.86 -54.22 14.50
C ALA A 53 -16.40 -54.09 14.03
N TYR A 54 -15.81 -55.17 13.52
CA TYR A 54 -14.48 -55.14 12.91
C TYR A 54 -14.45 -54.20 11.69
N ASN A 55 -15.39 -54.35 10.76
CA ASN A 55 -15.47 -53.51 9.56
C ASN A 55 -15.66 -52.02 9.91
N GLU A 56 -16.55 -51.70 10.86
CA GLU A 56 -16.73 -50.34 11.36
C GLU A 56 -15.45 -49.76 11.97
N SER A 57 -14.69 -50.58 12.70
CA SER A 57 -13.41 -50.17 13.30
C SER A 57 -12.35 -49.89 12.23
N VAL A 58 -12.26 -50.74 11.19
CA VAL A 58 -11.37 -50.52 10.04
C VAL A 58 -11.74 -49.23 9.27
N VAL A 59 -13.03 -48.93 9.10
CA VAL A 59 -13.48 -47.66 8.50
C VAL A 59 -13.02 -46.46 9.33
N LYS A 60 -13.18 -46.51 10.66
CA LYS A 60 -12.70 -45.46 11.56
C LYS A 60 -11.17 -45.29 11.50
N SER A 61 -10.43 -46.39 11.42
CA SER A 61 -8.97 -46.38 11.26
C SER A 61 -8.55 -45.76 9.93
N ASN A 62 -9.21 -46.10 8.83
CA ASN A 62 -8.98 -45.49 7.51
C ASN A 62 -9.23 -43.98 7.51
N GLU A 63 -10.39 -43.53 8.01
CA GLU A 63 -10.72 -42.09 8.05
C GLU A 63 -9.76 -41.31 8.95
N SER A 64 -9.31 -41.91 10.05
CA SER A 64 -8.30 -41.30 10.91
C SER A 64 -6.96 -41.06 10.20
N VAL A 65 -6.45 -42.04 9.47
CA VAL A 65 -5.16 -41.92 8.77
C VAL A 65 -5.29 -40.99 7.56
N LYS A 66 -6.41 -41.08 6.84
CA LYS A 66 -6.76 -40.17 5.74
C LYS A 66 -6.81 -38.71 6.19
N SER A 67 -7.32 -38.44 7.39
CA SER A 67 -7.33 -37.09 7.98
C SER A 67 -5.90 -36.52 8.14
N VAL A 68 -4.93 -37.34 8.58
CA VAL A 68 -3.52 -36.91 8.69
C VAL A 68 -2.94 -36.52 7.33
N VAL A 69 -3.21 -37.32 6.29
CA VAL A 69 -2.77 -37.04 4.90
C VAL A 69 -3.42 -35.76 4.36
N ASN A 70 -4.74 -35.64 4.50
CA ASN A 70 -5.49 -34.47 4.04
C ASN A 70 -5.05 -33.20 4.76
N THR A 71 -4.69 -33.30 6.05
CA THR A 71 -4.20 -32.17 6.84
C THR A 71 -2.90 -31.63 6.26
N LEU A 72 -1.91 -32.50 6.00
CA LEU A 72 -0.66 -32.07 5.37
C LEU A 72 -0.93 -31.47 3.98
N GLN A 73 -1.74 -32.15 3.14
CA GLN A 73 -2.09 -31.65 1.81
C GLN A 73 -2.74 -30.26 1.83
N GLY A 74 -3.63 -29.99 2.79
CA GLY A 74 -4.24 -28.67 2.97
C GLY A 74 -3.23 -27.62 3.43
N GLN A 75 -2.34 -27.99 4.36
CA GLN A 75 -1.32 -27.09 4.91
C GLN A 75 -0.24 -26.68 3.89
N VAL A 76 0.11 -27.58 2.95
CA VAL A 76 1.05 -27.30 1.84
C VAL A 76 0.37 -27.19 0.47
N GLY A 77 -0.93 -26.87 0.49
CA GLY A 77 -1.76 -26.76 -0.71
C GLY A 77 -1.56 -25.46 -1.49
N GLU A 78 -2.52 -25.16 -2.37
CA GLU A 78 -2.39 -24.05 -3.32
C GLU A 78 -2.25 -22.67 -2.66
N ASN A 79 -2.96 -22.45 -1.54
CA ASN A 79 -2.84 -21.20 -0.78
C ASN A 79 -1.42 -21.00 -0.23
N PHE A 80 -0.77 -22.07 0.22
CA PHE A 80 0.61 -22.00 0.69
C PHE A 80 1.55 -21.65 -0.46
N LYS A 81 1.44 -22.36 -1.59
CA LYS A 81 2.23 -22.08 -2.80
C LYS A 81 2.05 -20.65 -3.29
N ASN A 82 0.81 -20.17 -3.34
CA ASN A 82 0.50 -18.80 -3.71
C ASN A 82 1.11 -17.79 -2.74
N THR A 83 1.08 -18.07 -1.43
CA THR A 83 1.71 -17.17 -0.46
C THR A 83 3.22 -17.08 -0.70
N VAL A 84 3.88 -18.22 -0.97
CA VAL A 84 5.32 -18.26 -1.24
C VAL A 84 5.66 -17.56 -2.56
N SER A 85 4.88 -17.76 -3.62
CA SER A 85 5.14 -17.15 -4.94
C SER A 85 4.99 -15.63 -4.98
N HIS A 86 4.29 -15.05 -4.00
CA HIS A 86 4.12 -13.61 -3.87
C HIS A 86 5.11 -12.96 -2.88
N ILE A 87 6.07 -13.72 -2.33
CA ILE A 87 7.17 -13.13 -1.57
C ILE A 87 8.18 -12.60 -2.58
N LEU A 88 8.35 -11.28 -2.63
CA LEU A 88 9.19 -10.55 -3.61
C LEU A 88 8.91 -10.92 -5.07
N PRO A 89 7.72 -10.58 -5.63
CA PRO A 89 7.41 -10.86 -7.01
C PRO A 89 8.35 -10.13 -7.99
N GLU A 90 8.89 -10.83 -8.99
CA GLU A 90 9.86 -10.24 -9.94
C GLU A 90 9.29 -9.07 -10.76
N ASN A 91 7.98 -9.08 -11.03
CA ASN A 91 7.28 -8.06 -11.82
C ASN A 91 6.16 -7.41 -10.99
N GLY A 92 6.11 -6.08 -11.00
CA GLY A 92 4.95 -5.35 -10.48
C GLY A 92 3.69 -5.60 -11.32
N VAL A 93 2.53 -5.14 -10.83
CA VAL A 93 1.22 -5.25 -11.53
C VAL A 93 1.25 -4.62 -12.94
N SER A 94 2.24 -3.76 -13.22
CA SER A 94 2.46 -3.09 -14.51
C SER A 94 3.54 -3.73 -15.42
N GLY A 95 4.18 -4.84 -15.00
CA GLY A 95 5.28 -5.46 -15.76
C GLY A 95 6.61 -4.70 -15.72
N ALA A 96 6.71 -3.61 -14.93
CA ALA A 96 7.97 -2.92 -14.66
C ALA A 96 8.73 -3.58 -13.49
N PRO A 97 10.08 -3.56 -13.50
CA PRO A 97 10.88 -4.03 -12.38
C PRO A 97 10.48 -3.30 -11.09
N THR A 98 10.12 -4.05 -10.07
CA THR A 98 9.80 -3.49 -8.76
C THR A 98 11.09 -3.09 -8.06
N ASN A 99 11.26 -1.80 -7.73
CA ASN A 99 12.35 -1.38 -6.86
C ASN A 99 12.00 -1.69 -5.41
N TYR A 100 12.63 -2.72 -4.86
CA TYR A 100 12.48 -3.10 -3.46
C TYR A 100 13.39 -2.26 -2.57
N SER A 101 12.86 -1.80 -1.44
CA SER A 101 13.68 -1.21 -0.38
C SER A 101 14.35 -2.31 0.46
N ASP A 102 15.42 -1.98 1.19
CA ASP A 102 16.03 -2.89 2.17
C ASP A 102 15.00 -3.49 3.14
N ARG A 103 14.02 -2.68 3.56
CA ARG A 103 12.94 -3.13 4.43
C ARG A 103 12.06 -4.19 3.79
N ASP A 104 11.82 -4.09 2.48
CA ASP A 104 11.02 -5.09 1.76
C ASP A 104 11.79 -6.41 1.62
N VAL A 105 13.10 -6.34 1.37
CA VAL A 105 13.98 -7.51 1.32
C VAL A 105 14.08 -8.18 2.69
N SER A 106 14.29 -7.43 3.78
CA SER A 106 14.32 -7.98 5.13
C SER A 106 13.00 -8.67 5.49
N ARG A 107 11.86 -8.02 5.19
CA ARG A 107 10.54 -8.60 5.44
C ARG A 107 10.34 -9.90 4.66
N ALA A 108 10.84 -9.97 3.43
CA ALA A 108 10.75 -11.17 2.61
C ALA A 108 11.57 -12.33 3.18
N VAL A 109 12.78 -12.05 3.68
CA VAL A 109 13.60 -13.05 4.39
C VAL A 109 12.85 -13.59 5.60
N ASP A 110 12.23 -12.72 6.40
CA ASP A 110 11.41 -13.14 7.56
C ASP A 110 10.22 -14.00 7.12
N GLN A 111 9.50 -13.61 6.06
CA GLN A 111 8.38 -14.37 5.51
C GLN A 111 8.80 -15.75 4.99
N ILE A 112 9.94 -15.84 4.30
CA ILE A 112 10.49 -17.12 3.82
C ILE A 112 10.83 -18.01 5.02
N ASN A 113 11.49 -17.45 6.03
CA ASN A 113 11.84 -18.18 7.25
C ASN A 113 10.61 -18.71 7.99
N ASP A 114 9.57 -17.89 8.13
CA ASP A 114 8.30 -18.31 8.73
C ASP A 114 7.62 -19.43 7.94
N LYS A 115 7.61 -19.34 6.61
CA LYS A 115 7.01 -20.36 5.74
C LYS A 115 7.80 -21.66 5.77
N LEU A 116 9.12 -21.58 5.84
CA LEU A 116 9.99 -22.73 6.00
C LEU A 116 9.73 -23.44 7.34
N GLN A 117 9.64 -22.67 8.43
CA GLN A 117 9.35 -23.20 9.75
C GLN A 117 7.97 -23.87 9.80
N GLN A 118 6.96 -23.27 9.15
CA GLN A 118 5.63 -23.88 8.99
C GLN A 118 5.73 -25.23 8.28
N CYS A 119 6.45 -25.32 7.15
CA CYS A 119 6.67 -26.58 6.44
C CYS A 119 7.37 -27.63 7.31
N GLN A 120 8.41 -27.26 8.05
CA GLN A 120 9.13 -28.17 8.93
C GLN A 120 8.24 -28.69 10.06
N ASN A 121 7.44 -27.82 10.69
CA ASN A 121 6.50 -28.21 11.75
C ASN A 121 5.40 -29.14 11.23
N ASN A 122 4.86 -28.86 10.04
CA ASN A 122 3.85 -29.69 9.39
C ASN A 122 4.42 -31.07 9.04
N ALA A 123 5.63 -31.11 8.47
CA ALA A 123 6.32 -32.37 8.17
C ALA A 123 6.63 -33.16 9.45
N ALA A 124 7.12 -32.52 10.51
CA ALA A 124 7.39 -33.17 11.79
C ALA A 124 6.11 -33.77 12.41
N THR A 125 5.00 -33.03 12.36
CA THR A 125 3.69 -33.50 12.84
C THR A 125 3.21 -34.71 12.03
N PHE A 126 3.30 -34.65 10.69
CA PHE A 126 2.94 -35.75 9.81
C PHE A 126 3.79 -37.00 10.07
N VAL A 127 5.11 -36.84 10.16
CA VAL A 127 6.05 -37.94 10.40
C VAL A 127 5.80 -38.58 11.76
N THR A 128 5.56 -37.78 12.80
CA THR A 128 5.26 -38.26 14.16
C THR A 128 3.92 -39.01 14.20
N ASN A 129 2.89 -38.46 13.55
CA ASN A 129 1.56 -39.07 13.53
C ASN A 129 1.55 -40.44 12.84
N LEU A 130 2.43 -40.66 11.86
CA LEU A 130 2.51 -41.93 11.12
C LEU A 130 3.63 -42.87 11.60
N ASP A 131 4.37 -42.52 12.64
CA ASP A 131 5.47 -43.36 13.15
C ASP A 131 4.94 -44.55 13.96
N ILE A 132 5.03 -45.75 13.38
CA ILE A 132 4.62 -47.00 14.05
C ILE A 132 5.72 -47.58 14.96
N SER A 133 6.96 -47.08 14.87
CA SER A 133 8.11 -47.61 15.59
C SER A 133 8.21 -47.08 17.02
N ASN A 134 7.67 -45.89 17.30
CA ASN A 134 7.72 -45.26 18.61
C ASN A 134 6.33 -45.14 19.25
N THR A 135 6.05 -46.03 20.19
CA THR A 135 4.72 -46.24 20.81
C THR A 135 4.25 -45.08 21.68
N SER A 136 5.14 -44.20 22.12
CA SER A 136 4.80 -43.10 23.03
C SER A 136 4.41 -41.81 22.31
N ARG A 137 4.58 -41.75 20.98
CA ARG A 137 4.46 -40.50 20.20
C ARG A 137 3.39 -40.48 19.12
N SER A 138 3.06 -41.62 18.49
CA SER A 138 2.02 -41.64 17.45
C SER A 138 0.63 -41.87 18.05
N PRO A 139 -0.31 -40.91 17.93
CA PRO A 139 -1.71 -41.11 18.33
C PRO A 139 -2.48 -42.08 17.42
N HIS A 140 -1.87 -42.54 16.32
CA HIS A 140 -2.54 -43.35 15.30
C HIS A 140 -1.95 -44.75 15.11
N LYS A 141 -0.94 -45.15 15.89
CA LYS A 141 -0.26 -46.44 15.74
C LYS A 141 -1.21 -47.64 15.62
N ASP A 142 -2.15 -47.75 16.57
CA ASP A 142 -3.10 -48.87 16.62
C ASP A 142 -4.04 -48.86 15.41
N ARG A 143 -4.44 -47.66 14.95
CA ARG A 143 -5.27 -47.49 13.75
C ARG A 143 -4.50 -47.85 12.48
N ILE A 144 -3.22 -47.50 12.40
CA ILE A 144 -2.34 -47.91 11.30
C ILE A 144 -2.16 -49.43 11.33
N ASN A 145 -2.11 -50.04 12.51
CA ASN A 145 -1.97 -51.49 12.66
C ASN A 145 -3.18 -52.29 12.17
N ASP A 146 -4.37 -51.69 12.15
CA ASP A 146 -5.58 -52.29 11.56
C ASP A 146 -5.59 -52.32 10.04
N LEU A 147 -4.73 -51.52 9.40
CA LEU A 147 -4.71 -51.44 7.94
C LEU A 147 -4.11 -52.72 7.34
N ASN A 148 -4.47 -53.02 6.09
CA ASN A 148 -3.81 -54.10 5.37
C ASN A 148 -2.32 -53.76 5.11
N ALA A 149 -1.48 -54.79 4.99
CA ALA A 149 -0.03 -54.64 4.84
C ALA A 149 0.39 -53.69 3.71
N LYS A 150 -0.26 -53.77 2.54
CA LYS A 150 0.04 -52.91 1.39
C LYS A 150 -0.19 -51.42 1.68
N LEU A 151 -1.22 -51.09 2.46
CA LEU A 151 -1.47 -49.70 2.87
C LEU A 151 -0.44 -49.22 3.89
N LYS A 152 -0.02 -50.08 4.84
CA LYS A 152 1.04 -49.74 5.79
C LYS A 152 2.36 -49.43 5.09
N ASP A 153 2.76 -50.27 4.12
CA ASP A 153 4.00 -50.07 3.37
C ASP A 153 3.97 -48.76 2.57
N LYS A 154 2.83 -48.44 1.95
CA LYS A 154 2.63 -47.15 1.26
C LYS A 154 2.73 -45.97 2.21
N LEU A 155 2.12 -46.06 3.39
CA LEU A 155 2.18 -45.00 4.41
C LEU A 155 3.61 -44.78 4.91
N GLU A 156 4.36 -45.86 5.16
CA GLU A 156 5.75 -45.78 5.58
C GLU A 156 6.64 -45.17 4.50
N SER A 157 6.40 -45.51 3.23
CA SER A 157 7.09 -44.89 2.09
C SER A 157 6.83 -43.37 2.06
N VAL A 158 5.56 -42.94 2.13
CA VAL A 158 5.20 -41.52 2.14
C VAL A 158 5.78 -40.80 3.37
N ARG A 159 5.75 -41.42 4.56
CA ARG A 159 6.36 -40.88 5.78
C ARG A 159 7.85 -40.60 5.59
N ARG A 160 8.59 -41.57 5.04
CA ARG A 160 10.03 -41.42 4.76
C ARG A 160 10.30 -40.34 3.73
N THR A 161 9.50 -40.25 2.67
CA THR A 161 9.63 -39.19 1.66
C THR A 161 9.43 -37.82 2.29
N VAL A 162 8.39 -37.62 3.10
CA VAL A 162 8.14 -36.33 3.78
C VAL A 162 9.28 -35.97 4.74
N ALA A 163 9.79 -36.94 5.51
CA ALA A 163 10.94 -36.72 6.39
C ALA A 163 12.20 -36.32 5.60
N TYR A 164 12.48 -37.00 4.49
CA TYR A 164 13.62 -36.70 3.62
C TYR A 164 13.51 -35.31 3.00
N GLU A 165 12.35 -34.97 2.43
CA GLU A 165 12.11 -33.68 1.79
C GLU A 165 12.18 -32.52 2.79
N SER A 166 11.66 -32.69 4.01
CA SER A 166 11.81 -31.70 5.08
C SER A 166 13.29 -31.46 5.43
N GLY A 167 14.10 -32.53 5.50
CA GLY A 167 15.53 -32.41 5.73
C GLY A 167 16.27 -31.76 4.56
N ARG A 168 15.89 -32.08 3.32
CA ARG A 168 16.45 -31.46 2.11
C ARG A 168 16.16 -29.95 2.09
N LEU A 169 14.94 -29.56 2.42
CA LEU A 169 14.52 -28.17 2.50
C LEU A 169 15.35 -27.36 3.51
N GLY A 170 15.66 -27.94 4.68
CA GLY A 170 16.58 -27.33 5.65
C GLY A 170 17.99 -27.10 5.12
N ARG A 171 18.56 -28.08 4.41
CA ARG A 171 19.91 -27.95 3.80
C ARG A 171 19.95 -26.87 2.71
N VAL A 172 18.89 -26.77 1.89
CA VAL A 172 18.79 -25.72 0.86
C VAL A 172 18.74 -24.34 1.52
N LYS A 173 17.94 -24.17 2.58
CA LYS A 173 17.88 -22.91 3.35
C LYS A 173 19.28 -22.49 3.83
N GLU A 174 20.00 -23.36 4.52
CA GLU A 174 21.33 -23.04 5.03
C GLU A 174 22.32 -22.67 3.92
N GLN A 175 22.21 -23.31 2.76
CA GLN A 175 23.05 -23.01 1.60
C GLN A 175 22.72 -21.63 1.01
N GLU A 176 21.44 -21.32 0.80
CA GLU A 176 21.00 -20.04 0.25
C GLU A 176 21.28 -18.87 1.21
N GLU A 177 21.15 -19.07 2.52
CA GLU A 177 21.54 -18.07 3.53
C GLU A 177 23.03 -17.74 3.44
N LYS A 178 23.89 -18.75 3.24
CA LYS A 178 25.33 -18.53 3.04
C LYS A 178 25.62 -17.78 1.74
N VAL A 179 24.92 -18.11 0.65
CA VAL A 179 25.07 -17.42 -0.64
C VAL A 179 24.64 -15.96 -0.54
N LEU A 180 23.49 -15.69 0.09
CA LEU A 180 23.00 -14.33 0.29
C LEU A 180 23.99 -13.52 1.12
N LYS A 181 24.44 -14.07 2.26
CA LYS A 181 25.43 -13.40 3.12
C LYS A 181 26.74 -13.12 2.37
N ALA A 182 27.30 -14.10 1.68
CA ALA A 182 28.52 -13.92 0.90
C ALA A 182 28.37 -12.87 -0.20
N THR A 183 27.18 -12.76 -0.80
CA THR A 183 26.86 -11.74 -1.81
C THR A 183 26.79 -10.36 -1.17
N THR A 184 26.09 -10.21 -0.05
CA THR A 184 26.04 -8.96 0.73
C THR A 184 27.42 -8.51 1.18
N ASP A 185 28.26 -9.43 1.68
CA ASP A 185 29.62 -9.13 2.13
C ASP A 185 30.48 -8.62 0.96
N LYS A 186 30.44 -9.29 -0.21
CA LYS A 186 31.18 -8.86 -1.41
C LYS A 186 30.72 -7.50 -1.94
N ILE A 187 29.41 -7.23 -1.95
CA ILE A 187 28.86 -5.93 -2.38
C ILE A 187 29.33 -4.84 -1.41
N THR A 188 29.26 -5.10 -0.11
CA THR A 188 29.70 -4.15 0.93
C THR A 188 31.20 -3.87 0.81
N GLU A 189 32.02 -4.89 0.59
CA GLU A 189 33.46 -4.76 0.35
C GLU A 189 33.74 -3.89 -0.89
N ALA A 190 33.07 -4.16 -2.01
CA ALA A 190 33.24 -3.39 -3.25
C ALA A 190 32.83 -1.92 -3.09
N LEU A 191 31.70 -1.64 -2.42
CA LEU A 191 31.26 -0.27 -2.15
C LEU A 191 32.20 0.47 -1.19
N SER A 192 32.70 -0.21 -0.16
CA SER A 192 33.67 0.36 0.79
C SER A 192 35.02 0.65 0.11
N ALA A 193 35.48 -0.26 -0.76
CA ALA A 193 36.69 -0.04 -1.55
C ALA A 193 36.53 1.16 -2.50
N LEU A 194 35.37 1.31 -3.13
CA LEU A 194 35.06 2.47 -3.97
C LEU A 194 35.05 3.77 -3.16
N GLN A 195 34.40 3.78 -1.99
CA GLN A 195 34.38 4.91 -1.07
C GLN A 195 35.80 5.33 -0.66
N ASN A 196 36.64 4.37 -0.27
CA ASN A 196 38.04 4.64 0.09
C ASN A 196 38.84 5.18 -1.09
N CYS A 197 38.67 4.62 -2.30
CA CYS A 197 39.34 5.10 -3.51
C CYS A 197 38.98 6.57 -3.82
N VAL A 198 37.70 6.93 -3.70
CA VAL A 198 37.23 8.31 -3.88
C VAL A 198 37.84 9.23 -2.82
N ASN A 199 37.82 8.84 -1.54
CA ASN A 199 38.39 9.63 -0.46
C ASN A 199 39.90 9.82 -0.61
N ASP A 200 40.65 8.75 -0.92
CA ASP A 200 42.09 8.79 -1.16
C ASP A 200 42.44 9.73 -2.32
N ARG A 201 41.62 9.72 -3.38
CA ARG A 201 41.83 10.59 -4.54
C ARG A 201 41.59 12.04 -4.17
N ILE A 202 40.50 12.34 -3.49
CA ILE A 202 40.19 13.69 -2.99
C ILE A 202 41.31 14.19 -2.07
N GLU A 203 41.78 13.37 -1.13
CA GLU A 203 42.85 13.74 -0.21
C GLU A 203 44.16 14.03 -0.95
N LYS A 204 44.56 13.18 -1.91
CA LYS A 204 45.75 13.41 -2.75
C LYS A 204 45.65 14.69 -3.57
N ASP A 205 44.51 14.92 -4.20
CA ASP A 205 44.28 16.09 -5.06
C ASP A 205 44.27 17.38 -4.21
N ILE A 206 43.68 17.37 -3.01
CA ILE A 206 43.74 18.49 -2.06
C ILE A 206 45.17 18.72 -1.54
N LYS A 207 45.89 17.67 -1.15
CA LYS A 207 47.28 17.79 -0.69
C LYS A 207 48.19 18.37 -1.78
N LYS A 208 48.01 17.92 -3.02
CA LYS A 208 48.75 18.44 -4.18
C LYS A 208 48.43 19.92 -4.40
N LEU A 209 47.15 20.30 -4.38
CA LEU A 209 46.72 21.69 -4.51
C LEU A 209 47.34 22.57 -3.41
N LEU A 210 47.34 22.13 -2.15
CA LEU A 210 47.93 22.86 -1.03
C LEU A 210 49.45 22.98 -1.15
N ALA A 211 50.14 21.94 -1.60
CA ALA A 211 51.58 21.97 -1.83
C ALA A 211 51.94 22.97 -2.95
N ASP A 212 51.23 22.90 -4.08
CA ASP A 212 51.42 23.80 -5.22
C ASP A 212 51.15 25.26 -4.82
N LEU A 213 50.09 25.50 -4.04
CA LEU A 213 49.78 26.83 -3.51
C LEU A 213 50.87 27.33 -2.57
N ARG A 214 51.33 26.49 -1.64
CA ARG A 214 52.39 26.85 -0.68
C ARG A 214 53.70 27.17 -1.37
N ASP A 215 54.09 26.38 -2.38
CA ASP A 215 55.32 26.60 -3.14
C ASP A 215 55.27 27.92 -3.92
N LYS A 216 54.13 28.23 -4.55
CA LYS A 216 53.91 29.53 -5.21
C LYS A 216 53.97 30.70 -4.22
N VAL A 217 53.32 30.59 -3.07
CA VAL A 217 53.36 31.64 -2.02
C VAL A 217 54.76 31.82 -1.44
N GLN A 218 55.51 30.73 -1.27
CA GLN A 218 56.88 30.78 -0.76
C GLN A 218 57.82 31.52 -1.73
N LYS A 219 57.70 31.27 -3.04
CA LYS A 219 58.47 32.01 -4.07
C LYS A 219 58.19 33.50 -4.03
N ILE A 220 56.92 33.91 -3.88
CA ILE A 220 56.55 35.32 -3.70
C ILE A 220 57.21 35.91 -2.46
N LEU A 221 57.22 35.18 -1.34
CA LEU A 221 57.84 35.65 -0.10
C LEU A 221 59.36 35.84 -0.27
N GLU A 222 60.03 34.96 -1.00
CA GLU A 222 61.46 35.05 -1.29
C GLU A 222 61.79 36.26 -2.18
N GLU A 223 61.00 36.48 -3.23
CA GLU A 223 61.13 37.67 -4.07
C GLU A 223 60.94 38.96 -3.26
N LEU A 224 59.93 39.02 -2.39
CA LEU A 224 59.70 40.18 -1.52
C LEU A 224 60.86 40.43 -0.54
N LYS A 225 61.49 39.38 -0.01
CA LYS A 225 62.67 39.49 0.86
C LYS A 225 63.88 40.02 0.11
N GLU A 226 64.14 39.53 -1.09
CA GLU A 226 65.24 40.03 -1.93
C GLU A 226 65.01 41.49 -2.35
N ILE A 227 63.78 41.87 -2.70
CA ILE A 227 63.41 43.27 -2.96
C ILE A 227 63.70 44.12 -1.72
N SER A 228 63.25 43.69 -0.54
CA SER A 228 63.49 44.41 0.73
C SER A 228 64.98 44.60 1.02
N LYS A 229 65.79 43.57 0.80
CA LYS A 229 67.25 43.61 0.97
C LYS A 229 67.89 44.60 0.00
N LYS A 230 67.59 44.51 -1.30
CA LYS A 230 68.10 45.43 -2.32
C LYS A 230 67.70 46.87 -2.02
N LEU A 231 66.45 47.10 -1.60
CA LEU A 231 65.98 48.43 -1.21
C LEU A 231 66.81 48.99 -0.06
N ARG A 232 67.10 48.18 0.96
CA ARG A 232 67.96 48.57 2.09
C ARG A 232 69.39 48.90 1.63
N GLU A 233 69.97 48.08 0.76
CA GLU A 233 71.30 48.31 0.19
C GLU A 233 71.35 49.63 -0.58
N TYR A 234 70.35 49.91 -1.43
CA TYR A 234 70.24 51.18 -2.14
C TYR A 234 70.09 52.37 -1.19
N VAL A 235 69.28 52.26 -0.14
CA VAL A 235 69.15 53.31 0.88
C VAL A 235 70.49 53.57 1.57
N MET A 236 71.25 52.53 1.93
CA MET A 236 72.59 52.70 2.53
C MET A 236 73.59 53.34 1.57
N GLN A 237 73.56 52.96 0.28
CA GLN A 237 74.43 53.56 -0.74
C GLN A 237 74.11 55.05 -0.94
N LEU A 238 72.82 55.39 -1.04
CA LEU A 238 72.36 56.79 -1.12
C LEU A 238 72.78 57.59 0.11
N GLN A 239 72.62 57.04 1.32
CA GLN A 239 73.08 57.70 2.54
C GLN A 239 74.60 57.91 2.57
N LYS A 240 75.38 56.96 2.05
CA LYS A 240 76.84 57.12 1.94
C LYS A 240 77.19 58.24 0.97
N TRP A 241 76.52 58.29 -0.17
CA TRP A 241 76.73 59.34 -1.17
C TRP A 241 76.33 60.72 -0.68
N ILE A 242 75.21 60.84 0.06
CA ILE A 242 74.82 62.09 0.70
C ILE A 242 75.93 62.57 1.66
N ARG A 243 76.49 61.68 2.48
CA ARG A 243 77.60 62.04 3.37
C ARG A 243 78.87 62.47 2.64
N GLU A 244 79.23 61.76 1.57
CA GLU A 244 80.40 62.12 0.75
C GLU A 244 80.20 63.47 0.05
N ALA A 245 79.00 63.72 -0.48
CA ALA A 245 78.63 64.99 -1.08
C ALA A 245 78.64 66.13 -0.04
N ASP A 246 78.11 65.92 1.16
CA ASP A 246 78.15 66.91 2.24
C ASP A 246 79.60 67.25 2.63
N ILE A 247 80.49 66.27 2.74
CA ILE A 247 81.91 66.50 3.03
C ILE A 247 82.59 67.31 1.92
N ASP A 248 82.32 66.97 0.66
CA ASP A 248 82.88 67.68 -0.49
C ASP A 248 82.33 69.12 -0.56
N VAL A 249 81.03 69.33 -0.31
CA VAL A 249 80.41 70.67 -0.23
C VAL A 249 80.98 71.47 0.94
N GLU A 250 81.19 70.86 2.12
CA GLU A 250 81.84 71.54 3.25
C GLU A 250 83.27 71.95 2.92
N LYS A 251 84.04 71.09 2.23
CA LYS A 251 85.39 71.45 1.75
C LYS A 251 85.35 72.61 0.78
N VAL A 252 84.46 72.56 -0.21
CA VAL A 252 84.29 73.65 -1.18
C VAL A 252 83.86 74.93 -0.46
N MET A 253 82.92 74.88 0.48
CA MET A 253 82.52 76.02 1.30
C MET A 253 83.69 76.59 2.13
N LYS A 254 84.58 75.75 2.66
CA LYS A 254 85.81 76.19 3.35
C LYS A 254 86.81 76.87 2.39
N GLU A 255 86.98 76.36 1.18
CA GLU A 255 87.83 76.98 0.16
C GLU A 255 87.21 78.28 -0.41
N VAL A 256 85.90 78.31 -0.64
CA VAL A 256 85.16 79.53 -1.03
C VAL A 256 85.25 80.61 0.05
N LYS A 257 85.20 80.24 1.35
CA LYS A 257 85.50 81.18 2.44
C LYS A 257 86.94 81.69 2.43
N LYS A 258 87.92 80.94 1.89
CA LYS A 258 89.27 81.46 1.65
C LYS A 258 89.31 82.41 0.45
N ILE A 259 88.46 82.21 -0.56
CA ILE A 259 88.29 83.14 -1.71
C ILE A 259 87.60 84.44 -1.28
N GLU A 260 86.60 84.39 -0.39
CA GLU A 260 85.97 85.57 0.22
C GLU A 260 87.00 86.47 0.92
N ASN A 261 88.12 85.89 1.39
CA ASN A 261 89.25 86.58 2.03
C ASN A 261 90.33 87.13 1.05
N LYS A 262 90.05 87.22 -0.26
CA LYS A 262 90.77 87.98 -1.33
C LYS A 262 92.31 87.76 -1.49
N ALA A 263 92.71 86.92 -2.47
CA ALA A 263 93.98 87.02 -3.23
C ALA A 263 93.94 86.22 -4.58
N PRO A 264 94.76 86.54 -5.63
CA PRO A 264 94.33 86.54 -7.05
C PRO A 264 94.94 85.46 -8.00
N GLY A 265 94.31 85.29 -9.19
CA GLY A 265 94.98 85.11 -10.50
C GLY A 265 95.03 83.71 -11.13
N ILE A 266 94.39 83.54 -12.32
CA ILE A 266 94.48 82.52 -13.40
C ILE A 266 94.62 81.03 -13.02
N LEU A 267 95.54 80.64 -12.15
CA LEU A 267 95.66 79.27 -11.60
C LEU A 267 94.39 78.86 -10.86
N ASN A 268 93.73 79.81 -10.20
CA ASN A 268 92.46 79.60 -9.49
C ASN A 268 91.28 79.38 -10.46
N GLN A 269 91.33 79.95 -11.67
CA GLN A 269 90.30 79.72 -12.68
C GLN A 269 90.44 78.31 -13.28
N MET A 270 91.67 77.85 -13.52
CA MET A 270 91.95 76.46 -13.91
C MET A 270 91.56 75.45 -12.83
N ASN A 271 91.84 75.73 -11.54
CA ASN A 271 91.45 74.84 -10.45
C ASN A 271 89.93 74.79 -10.24
N VAL A 272 89.23 75.93 -10.36
CA VAL A 272 87.76 75.95 -10.32
C VAL A 272 87.17 75.25 -11.54
N GLU A 273 87.75 75.40 -12.72
CA GLU A 273 87.28 74.74 -13.95
C GLU A 273 87.58 73.23 -13.95
N ASP A 274 88.69 72.80 -13.36
CA ASP A 274 89.05 71.38 -13.19
C ASP A 274 88.16 70.71 -12.12
N GLU A 275 87.88 71.40 -11.01
CA GLU A 275 86.93 70.89 -10.01
C GLU A 275 85.47 70.97 -10.45
N ALA A 276 85.08 71.98 -11.21
CA ALA A 276 83.77 72.01 -11.86
C ALA A 276 83.62 70.89 -12.90
N LYS A 277 84.69 70.55 -13.64
CA LYS A 277 84.71 69.39 -14.55
C LYS A 277 84.63 68.06 -13.79
N LYS A 278 85.32 67.91 -12.65
CA LYS A 278 85.19 66.72 -11.79
C LYS A 278 83.79 66.62 -11.18
N LEU A 279 83.21 67.73 -10.73
CA LEU A 279 81.83 67.79 -10.23
C LEU A 279 80.83 67.43 -11.33
N LYS A 280 81.02 67.95 -12.54
CA LYS A 280 80.21 67.60 -13.71
C LYS A 280 80.33 66.12 -14.06
N LYS A 281 81.55 65.56 -14.06
CA LYS A 281 81.78 64.14 -14.37
C LYS A 281 81.19 63.20 -13.32
N LYS A 282 81.30 63.55 -12.03
CA LYS A 282 80.63 62.83 -10.94
C LYS A 282 79.11 62.98 -11.05
N GLY A 283 78.59 64.17 -11.35
CA GLY A 283 77.16 64.41 -11.58
C GLY A 283 76.61 63.59 -12.77
N GLU A 284 77.38 63.48 -13.85
CA GLU A 284 77.06 62.63 -15.01
C GLU A 284 77.11 61.14 -14.65
N GLU A 285 78.07 60.68 -13.84
CA GLU A 285 78.10 59.30 -13.33
C GLU A 285 76.91 58.99 -12.41
N ILE A 286 76.56 59.91 -11.52
CA ILE A 286 75.39 59.80 -10.65
C ILE A 286 74.12 59.73 -11.50
N TYR A 287 73.98 60.62 -12.48
CA TYR A 287 72.84 60.65 -13.38
C TYR A 287 72.74 59.37 -14.22
N CYS A 288 73.84 58.87 -14.77
CA CYS A 288 73.88 57.61 -15.51
C CYS A 288 73.50 56.40 -14.63
N LYS A 289 74.00 56.34 -13.40
CA LYS A 289 73.67 55.25 -12.46
C LYS A 289 72.23 55.33 -11.95
N PHE A 290 71.74 56.55 -11.68
CA PHE A 290 70.33 56.78 -11.33
C PHE A 290 69.40 56.39 -12.47
N LYS A 291 69.73 56.77 -13.72
CA LYS A 291 68.97 56.39 -14.91
C LYS A 291 69.00 54.88 -15.13
N TYR A 292 70.13 54.22 -14.89
CA TYR A 292 70.25 52.75 -14.99
C TYR A 292 69.38 52.05 -13.94
N ALA A 293 69.49 52.44 -12.66
CA ALA A 293 68.66 51.88 -11.59
C ALA A 293 67.15 52.14 -11.79
N THR A 294 66.79 53.33 -12.29
CA THR A 294 65.39 53.66 -12.62
C THR A 294 64.88 52.79 -13.77
N THR A 295 65.71 52.51 -14.77
CA THR A 295 65.36 51.61 -15.88
C THR A 295 65.19 50.18 -15.41
N GLU A 296 66.12 49.66 -14.61
CA GLU A 296 66.07 48.28 -14.11
C GLU A 296 64.86 48.04 -13.20
N VAL A 297 64.54 48.98 -12.31
CA VAL A 297 63.34 48.91 -11.46
C VAL A 297 62.08 48.96 -12.33
N LYS A 298 62.05 49.81 -13.36
CA LYS A 298 60.90 49.89 -14.27
C LYS A 298 60.70 48.62 -15.07
N GLU A 299 61.78 47.99 -15.56
CA GLU A 299 61.72 46.70 -16.25
C GLU A 299 61.24 45.59 -15.32
N LYS A 300 61.79 45.48 -14.11
CA LYS A 300 61.39 44.46 -13.12
C LYS A 300 59.95 44.62 -12.63
N VAL A 301 59.49 45.86 -12.44
CA VAL A 301 58.08 46.14 -12.10
C VAL A 301 57.17 45.80 -13.27
N THR A 302 57.61 46.03 -14.51
CA THR A 302 56.82 45.67 -15.71
C THR A 302 56.72 44.15 -15.86
N GLU A 303 57.83 43.40 -15.69
CA GLU A 303 57.83 41.94 -15.68
C GLU A 303 56.89 41.38 -14.59
N ALA A 304 56.96 41.92 -13.36
CA ALA A 304 56.07 41.51 -12.28
C ALA A 304 54.61 41.82 -12.57
N LEU A 305 54.32 42.97 -13.20
CA LEU A 305 52.95 43.35 -13.57
C LEU A 305 52.39 42.46 -14.70
N GLU A 306 53.23 42.07 -15.67
CA GLU A 306 52.87 41.13 -16.73
C GLU A 306 52.61 39.72 -16.19
N ALA A 307 53.43 39.25 -15.24
CA ALA A 307 53.20 37.97 -14.58
C ALA A 307 51.89 37.94 -13.79
N VAL A 308 51.54 39.03 -13.09
CA VAL A 308 50.26 39.14 -12.37
C VAL A 308 49.08 39.18 -13.34
N LYS A 309 49.20 39.88 -14.49
CA LYS A 309 48.16 39.88 -15.53
C LYS A 309 47.95 38.50 -16.14
N ALA A 310 49.04 37.80 -16.47
CA ALA A 310 48.96 36.45 -17.00
C ALA A 310 48.26 35.49 -16.02
N MET A 311 48.54 35.63 -14.72
CA MET A 311 47.86 34.86 -13.68
C MET A 311 46.36 35.21 -13.57
N ASP A 312 46.00 36.50 -13.62
CA ASP A 312 44.59 36.95 -13.59
C ASP A 312 43.81 36.42 -14.79
N ASP A 313 44.42 36.42 -15.99
CA ASP A 313 43.82 35.87 -17.21
C ASP A 313 43.62 34.34 -17.12
N GLU A 314 44.58 33.61 -16.56
CA GLU A 314 44.50 32.16 -16.37
C GLU A 314 43.43 31.79 -15.33
N LEU A 315 43.35 32.54 -14.23
CA LEU A 315 42.33 32.35 -13.19
C LEU A 315 40.92 32.61 -13.74
N LYS A 316 40.77 33.68 -14.54
CA LYS A 316 39.51 33.99 -15.23
C LYS A 316 39.10 32.87 -16.18
N LYS A 317 40.05 32.30 -16.92
CA LYS A 317 39.79 31.18 -17.84
C LYS A 317 39.31 29.92 -17.10
N ASP A 318 39.94 29.57 -15.99
CA ASP A 318 39.55 28.42 -15.16
C ASP A 318 38.17 28.62 -14.53
N LEU A 319 37.89 29.81 -13.98
CA LEU A 319 36.57 30.20 -13.48
C LEU A 319 35.49 30.14 -14.57
N HIS A 320 35.82 30.56 -15.79
CA HIS A 320 34.93 30.45 -16.93
C HIS A 320 34.67 28.99 -17.32
N GLY A 321 35.69 28.13 -17.24
CA GLY A 321 35.58 26.69 -17.46
C GLY A 321 34.61 26.02 -16.48
N VAL A 322 34.80 26.27 -15.17
CA VAL A 322 33.91 25.75 -14.12
C VAL A 322 32.47 26.25 -14.33
N ARG A 323 32.28 27.53 -14.66
CA ARG A 323 30.97 28.09 -14.97
C ARG A 323 30.31 27.42 -16.17
N SER A 324 31.07 27.19 -17.24
CA SER A 324 30.59 26.48 -18.44
C SER A 324 30.19 25.04 -18.12
N GLU A 325 30.98 24.34 -17.31
CA GLU A 325 30.70 22.96 -16.93
C GLU A 325 29.45 22.84 -16.04
N ILE A 326 29.28 23.74 -15.07
CA ILE A 326 28.04 23.86 -14.28
C ILE A 326 26.84 24.19 -15.18
N SER A 327 26.99 25.13 -16.12
CA SER A 327 25.93 25.50 -17.06
C SER A 327 25.51 24.32 -17.94
N ASN A 328 26.48 23.54 -18.45
CA ASN A 328 26.22 22.34 -19.24
C ASN A 328 25.50 21.26 -18.41
N LYS A 329 25.91 21.04 -17.16
CA LYS A 329 25.23 20.08 -16.27
C LYS A 329 23.80 20.50 -15.94
N VAL A 330 23.56 21.80 -15.76
CA VAL A 330 22.20 22.34 -15.56
C VAL A 330 21.34 22.17 -16.82
N GLU A 331 21.89 22.36 -18.02
CA GLU A 331 21.17 22.07 -19.27
C GLU A 331 20.91 20.57 -19.48
N GLU A 332 21.85 19.68 -19.15
CA GLU A 332 21.61 18.24 -19.16
C GLU A 332 20.44 17.83 -18.24
N ILE A 333 20.33 18.45 -17.06
CA ILE A 333 19.22 18.23 -16.12
C ILE A 333 17.90 18.74 -16.73
N LYS A 334 17.88 19.93 -17.34
CA LYS A 334 16.69 20.47 -18.02
C LYS A 334 16.23 19.58 -19.17
N GLU A 335 17.14 19.06 -19.99
CA GLU A 335 16.79 18.18 -21.11
C GLU A 335 16.27 16.81 -20.62
N LYS A 336 16.80 16.29 -19.50
CA LYS A 336 16.24 15.10 -18.83
C LYS A 336 14.83 15.37 -18.28
N ILE A 337 14.58 16.55 -17.72
CA ILE A 337 13.24 16.97 -17.26
C ILE A 337 12.28 17.13 -18.46
N LYS A 338 12.74 17.65 -19.60
CA LYS A 338 11.97 17.74 -20.84
C LYS A 338 11.56 16.35 -21.36
N LYS A 339 12.51 15.42 -21.47
CA LYS A 339 12.22 14.02 -21.85
C LYS A 339 11.24 13.34 -20.89
N LEU A 340 11.30 13.66 -19.60
CA LEU A 340 10.32 13.18 -18.62
C LEU A 340 8.93 13.77 -18.89
N GLY A 341 8.85 15.06 -19.26
CA GLY A 341 7.61 15.76 -19.61
C GLY A 341 6.92 15.24 -20.89
N GLU A 342 7.69 14.81 -21.90
CA GLU A 342 7.17 14.27 -23.17
C GLU A 342 6.26 13.04 -22.98
N ASN A 343 6.45 12.27 -21.90
CA ASN A 343 5.60 11.13 -21.54
C ASN A 343 4.18 11.52 -21.08
N PHE A 344 3.89 12.81 -20.87
CA PHE A 344 2.61 13.32 -20.35
C PHE A 344 1.75 14.08 -21.39
N GLY A 345 2.12 14.03 -22.68
CA GLY A 345 1.30 14.50 -23.82
C GLY A 345 1.84 15.71 -24.59
N SER A 346 1.45 15.83 -25.87
CA SER A 346 2.00 16.76 -26.87
C SER A 346 1.77 18.26 -26.59
N ASP A 347 0.84 18.62 -25.71
CA ASP A 347 0.55 20.03 -25.38
C ASP A 347 1.67 20.70 -24.57
N ILE A 348 2.64 19.92 -24.09
CA ILE A 348 3.83 20.38 -23.35
C ILE A 348 4.93 20.89 -24.32
N ALA A 349 4.88 20.50 -25.60
CA ALA A 349 5.97 20.74 -26.55
C ALA A 349 6.00 22.19 -27.12
N THR A 350 4.88 22.92 -27.10
CA THR A 350 4.72 24.15 -27.91
C THR A 350 4.78 25.49 -27.16
N SER A 351 4.85 25.53 -25.82
CA SER A 351 4.92 26.80 -25.08
C SER A 351 6.35 27.33 -24.90
N ALA A 352 6.63 28.50 -25.48
CA ALA A 352 7.95 29.11 -25.64
C ALA A 352 8.41 30.03 -24.47
N SER A 353 8.04 29.74 -23.22
CA SER A 353 8.33 30.62 -22.07
C SER A 353 9.34 30.01 -21.10
N GLY A 354 10.31 30.81 -20.64
CA GLY A 354 11.49 30.42 -19.85
C GLY A 354 11.26 29.95 -18.40
N ASN A 355 10.08 29.42 -18.06
CA ASN A 355 9.69 28.97 -16.72
C ASN A 355 9.16 27.51 -16.70
N ARG A 356 9.78 26.61 -17.48
CA ARG A 356 9.22 25.30 -17.86
C ARG A 356 9.19 24.23 -16.74
N GLY A 357 10.05 24.32 -15.73
CA GLY A 357 10.03 23.38 -14.58
C GLY A 357 8.76 23.53 -13.73
N LYS A 358 8.36 24.78 -13.49
CA LYS A 358 7.13 25.16 -12.79
C LYS A 358 5.87 24.68 -13.52
N GLU A 359 5.82 24.85 -14.83
CA GLU A 359 4.67 24.43 -15.66
C GLU A 359 4.52 22.92 -15.72
N ILE A 360 5.61 22.15 -15.87
CA ILE A 360 5.52 20.69 -15.99
C ILE A 360 5.06 20.05 -14.67
N VAL A 361 5.64 20.42 -13.53
CA VAL A 361 5.22 19.89 -12.22
C VAL A 361 3.78 20.31 -11.93
N GLN A 362 3.42 21.58 -12.19
CA GLN A 362 2.06 22.04 -11.98
C GLN A 362 1.05 21.32 -12.91
N ILE A 363 1.36 21.15 -14.19
CA ILE A 363 0.50 20.45 -15.16
C ILE A 363 0.36 18.97 -14.81
N VAL A 364 1.45 18.30 -14.42
CA VAL A 364 1.41 16.89 -13.99
C VAL A 364 0.53 16.74 -12.75
N PHE A 365 0.72 17.59 -11.74
CA PHE A 365 -0.12 17.58 -10.55
C PHE A 365 -1.57 17.98 -10.82
N GLU A 366 -1.81 18.91 -11.74
CA GLU A 366 -3.17 19.29 -12.19
C GLU A 366 -3.85 18.15 -12.94
N LYS A 367 -3.15 17.44 -13.83
CA LYS A 367 -3.67 16.23 -14.49
C LYS A 367 -3.97 15.13 -13.49
N PHE A 368 -3.06 14.85 -12.54
CA PHE A 368 -3.33 13.88 -11.47
C PHE A 368 -4.52 14.31 -10.63
N ARG A 369 -4.64 15.59 -10.27
CA ARG A 369 -5.79 16.13 -9.54
C ARG A 369 -7.08 15.95 -10.33
N ASP A 370 -7.08 16.21 -11.63
CA ASP A 370 -8.28 16.12 -12.46
C ASP A 370 -8.71 14.66 -12.63
N THR A 371 -7.77 13.73 -12.83
CA THR A 371 -8.04 12.28 -12.85
C THR A 371 -8.53 11.77 -11.49
N PHE A 372 -7.93 12.21 -10.38
CA PHE A 372 -8.41 11.85 -9.04
C PHE A 372 -9.75 12.50 -8.70
N GLY A 373 -10.00 13.71 -9.20
CA GLY A 373 -11.29 14.39 -9.11
C GLY A 373 -12.38 13.67 -9.89
N GLU A 374 -12.06 12.99 -10.99
CA GLU A 374 -12.97 12.09 -11.70
C GLU A 374 -13.29 10.83 -10.90
N ILE A 375 -12.27 10.20 -10.29
CA ILE A 375 -12.46 9.01 -9.46
C ILE A 375 -13.30 9.32 -8.22
N LYS A 376 -12.96 10.40 -7.51
CA LYS A 376 -13.69 10.85 -6.32
C LYS A 376 -15.09 11.33 -6.69
N GLY A 377 -15.21 12.11 -7.75
CA GLY A 377 -16.41 12.86 -8.09
C GLY A 377 -16.27 14.33 -7.72
N THR A 378 -16.84 15.19 -8.55
CA THR A 378 -16.99 16.63 -8.27
C THR A 378 -18.41 17.04 -8.68
N THR A 379 -18.81 18.28 -8.43
CA THR A 379 -20.15 18.81 -8.76
C THR A 379 -20.58 18.55 -10.21
N HIS A 380 -19.63 18.35 -11.15
CA HIS A 380 -19.91 18.18 -12.58
C HIS A 380 -19.45 16.83 -13.17
N LYS A 381 -18.75 15.97 -12.39
CA LYS A 381 -18.27 14.67 -12.88
C LYS A 381 -18.68 13.54 -11.91
N PRO A 382 -19.42 12.52 -12.36
CA PRO A 382 -19.86 11.43 -11.49
C PRO A 382 -18.67 10.56 -11.07
N GLY A 383 -18.45 10.40 -9.77
CA GLY A 383 -17.44 9.52 -9.17
C GLY A 383 -17.98 8.79 -7.93
N LEU A 384 -17.08 8.35 -7.04
CA LEU A 384 -17.43 7.63 -5.81
C LEU A 384 -18.42 8.38 -4.90
N GLU A 385 -18.33 9.71 -4.79
CA GLU A 385 -19.28 10.55 -4.04
C GLU A 385 -20.71 10.41 -4.58
N LYS A 386 -20.89 10.27 -5.90
CA LYS A 386 -22.22 10.11 -6.51
C LYS A 386 -22.77 8.71 -6.26
N VAL A 387 -21.90 7.70 -6.19
CA VAL A 387 -22.29 6.33 -5.79
C VAL A 387 -22.76 6.33 -4.34
N GLU A 388 -21.99 6.94 -3.44
CA GLU A 388 -22.37 7.10 -2.03
C GLU A 388 -23.69 7.86 -1.88
N ALA A 389 -23.84 9.01 -2.55
CA ALA A 389 -25.07 9.79 -2.52
C ALA A 389 -26.27 9.02 -3.10
N GLY A 390 -26.06 8.22 -4.15
CA GLY A 390 -27.10 7.36 -4.73
C GLY A 390 -27.56 6.26 -3.77
N VAL A 391 -26.61 5.57 -3.13
CA VAL A 391 -26.93 4.56 -2.10
C VAL A 391 -27.64 5.19 -0.91
N ARG A 392 -27.17 6.36 -0.45
CA ARG A 392 -27.82 7.11 0.63
C ARG A 392 -29.23 7.53 0.24
N GLY A 393 -29.42 8.04 -0.97
CA GLY A 393 -30.73 8.43 -1.49
C GLY A 393 -31.71 7.27 -1.50
N TYR A 394 -31.30 6.12 -2.04
CA TYR A 394 -32.12 4.91 -2.03
C TYR A 394 -32.42 4.42 -0.62
N ALA A 395 -31.42 4.42 0.28
CA ALA A 395 -31.63 4.03 1.67
C ALA A 395 -32.63 4.95 2.39
N TRP A 396 -32.67 6.24 2.04
CA TRP A 396 -33.61 7.20 2.62
C TRP A 396 -35.07 6.87 2.28
N GLU A 397 -35.35 6.20 1.16
CA GLU A 397 -36.70 5.74 0.84
C GLU A 397 -37.25 4.73 1.86
N PHE A 398 -36.38 4.06 2.64
CA PHE A 398 -36.75 3.14 3.71
C PHE A 398 -36.87 3.82 5.09
N LYS A 399 -36.51 5.10 5.20
CA LYS A 399 -36.57 5.87 6.46
C LYS A 399 -37.92 6.55 6.68
N GLU A 400 -38.67 6.83 5.62
CA GLU A 400 -39.97 7.50 5.72
C GLU A 400 -41.10 6.49 5.44
N GLY A 401 -42.14 6.49 6.28
CA GLY A 401 -43.25 5.55 6.17
C GLY A 401 -43.97 5.59 4.81
N ASP A 402 -44.13 6.78 4.24
CA ASP A 402 -44.84 6.99 2.97
C ASP A 402 -44.05 6.45 1.77
N THR A 403 -42.73 6.66 1.75
CA THR A 403 -41.88 6.12 0.69
C THR A 403 -41.73 4.61 0.83
N PHE A 404 -41.59 4.10 2.06
CA PHE A 404 -41.55 2.66 2.29
C PHE A 404 -42.88 1.97 1.93
N THR A 405 -44.02 2.63 2.17
CA THR A 405 -45.33 2.13 1.73
C THR A 405 -45.37 1.93 0.20
N LYS A 406 -44.77 2.85 -0.58
CA LYS A 406 -44.68 2.69 -2.04
C LYS A 406 -43.80 1.51 -2.45
N ILE A 407 -42.72 1.25 -1.72
CA ILE A 407 -41.86 0.07 -1.94
C ILE A 407 -42.66 -1.22 -1.71
N VAL A 408 -43.45 -1.28 -0.63
CA VAL A 408 -44.34 -2.41 -0.34
C VAL A 408 -45.42 -2.59 -1.42
N GLN A 409 -45.99 -1.49 -1.92
CA GLN A 409 -46.93 -1.53 -3.05
C GLN A 409 -46.28 -2.07 -4.32
N GLY A 410 -45.02 -1.70 -4.60
CA GLY A 410 -44.23 -2.27 -5.70
C GLY A 410 -44.05 -3.78 -5.54
N TRP A 411 -43.72 -4.26 -4.33
CA TRP A 411 -43.61 -5.71 -4.09
C TRP A 411 -44.94 -6.45 -4.27
N LEU A 412 -46.06 -5.84 -3.87
CA LEU A 412 -47.40 -6.39 -4.10
C LEU A 412 -47.71 -6.52 -5.58
N GLU A 413 -47.41 -5.51 -6.38
CA GLU A 413 -47.64 -5.48 -7.83
C GLU A 413 -46.71 -6.42 -8.60
N ASP A 414 -45.40 -6.30 -8.37
CA ASP A 414 -44.39 -6.93 -9.23
C ASP A 414 -44.20 -8.42 -8.95
N ASN A 415 -44.39 -8.83 -7.69
CA ASN A 415 -43.99 -10.17 -7.22
C ASN A 415 -45.14 -11.04 -6.71
N ILE A 416 -46.28 -10.45 -6.32
CA ILE A 416 -47.30 -11.16 -5.54
C ILE A 416 -48.62 -11.25 -6.30
N LEU A 417 -49.27 -10.12 -6.58
CA LEU A 417 -50.59 -10.08 -7.18
C LEU A 417 -50.51 -10.48 -8.66
N GLY A 418 -51.24 -11.54 -9.04
CA GLY A 418 -51.18 -12.12 -10.39
C GLY A 418 -49.89 -12.86 -10.73
N LYS A 419 -48.97 -13.06 -9.78
CA LYS A 419 -47.72 -13.81 -9.94
C LYS A 419 -47.62 -14.99 -8.99
N HIS A 420 -48.06 -14.81 -7.75
CA HIS A 420 -48.00 -15.85 -6.72
C HIS A 420 -49.22 -16.77 -6.83
N LYS A 421 -48.99 -18.02 -7.27
CA LYS A 421 -50.04 -18.99 -7.61
C LYS A 421 -51.08 -19.23 -6.51
N LEU A 422 -50.66 -19.24 -5.24
CA LEU A 422 -51.58 -19.42 -4.12
C LEU A 422 -52.46 -18.19 -3.90
N VAL A 423 -51.90 -16.99 -4.02
CA VAL A 423 -52.66 -15.73 -3.87
C VAL A 423 -53.67 -15.62 -4.99
N GLU A 424 -53.25 -15.89 -6.23
CA GLU A 424 -54.13 -15.92 -7.39
C GLU A 424 -55.28 -16.91 -7.22
N LYS A 425 -54.99 -18.14 -6.77
CA LYS A 425 -56.01 -19.16 -6.50
C LYS A 425 -57.00 -18.74 -5.42
N CYS A 426 -56.53 -18.14 -4.32
CA CYS A 426 -57.41 -17.70 -3.23
C CYS A 426 -58.30 -16.53 -3.65
N LEU A 427 -57.75 -15.54 -4.35
CA LEU A 427 -58.53 -14.44 -4.92
C LEU A 427 -59.54 -14.93 -5.97
N LYS A 428 -59.15 -15.90 -6.81
CA LYS A 428 -60.08 -16.54 -7.75
C LYS A 428 -61.23 -17.24 -7.03
N ASN A 429 -60.95 -18.01 -5.99
CA ASN A 429 -61.99 -18.67 -5.20
C ASN A 429 -62.92 -17.67 -4.50
N TYR A 430 -62.38 -16.53 -4.05
CA TYR A 430 -63.16 -15.43 -3.49
C TYR A 430 -64.11 -14.80 -4.53
N VAL A 431 -63.64 -14.62 -5.77
CA VAL A 431 -64.44 -14.06 -6.88
C VAL A 431 -65.42 -15.08 -7.49
N ASP A 432 -65.04 -16.34 -7.65
CA ASP A 432 -65.81 -17.37 -8.37
C ASP A 432 -66.87 -18.09 -7.50
N GLY A 433 -67.03 -17.68 -6.24
CA GLY A 433 -68.00 -18.26 -5.31
C GLY A 433 -69.44 -18.27 -5.86
N LYS A 434 -70.17 -19.39 -5.69
CA LYS A 434 -71.57 -19.55 -6.13
C LYS A 434 -72.55 -19.20 -5.00
N GLY A 435 -73.46 -18.23 -5.20
CA GLY A 435 -74.55 -17.89 -4.26
C GLY A 435 -75.02 -16.43 -4.29
N ALA A 436 -76.15 -16.11 -3.63
CA ALA A 436 -76.76 -14.77 -3.57
C ALA A 436 -75.95 -13.71 -2.78
N ALA A 437 -74.82 -14.11 -2.18
CA ALA A 437 -73.91 -13.28 -1.40
C ALA A 437 -72.50 -13.17 -2.03
N LYS A 438 -72.37 -13.40 -3.34
CA LYS A 438 -71.14 -13.17 -4.12
C LYS A 438 -70.73 -11.69 -3.99
N PRO A 439 -69.42 -11.36 -3.91
CA PRO A 439 -68.96 -10.01 -4.20
C PRO A 439 -69.37 -9.63 -5.64
N THR A 440 -70.47 -8.89 -5.82
CA THR A 440 -71.01 -8.60 -7.15
C THR A 440 -70.22 -7.53 -7.91
N ALA A 441 -69.11 -7.03 -7.33
CA ALA A 441 -68.30 -5.96 -7.90
C ALA A 441 -67.19 -6.44 -8.85
N TYR A 442 -66.88 -7.75 -8.88
CA TYR A 442 -65.76 -8.30 -9.66
C TYR A 442 -66.14 -9.56 -10.43
N ASN A 443 -65.64 -9.66 -11.66
CA ASN A 443 -65.84 -10.80 -12.56
C ASN A 443 -64.61 -11.69 -12.69
N ALA A 444 -63.42 -11.19 -12.32
CA ALA A 444 -62.17 -11.95 -12.33
C ALA A 444 -61.24 -11.51 -11.19
N ALA A 445 -60.36 -12.42 -10.75
CA ALA A 445 -59.35 -12.12 -9.72
C ALA A 445 -58.45 -10.94 -10.11
N SER A 446 -58.14 -10.78 -11.40
CA SER A 446 -57.32 -9.68 -11.92
C SER A 446 -57.90 -8.30 -11.68
N GLU A 447 -59.24 -8.18 -11.61
CA GLU A 447 -59.91 -6.91 -11.33
C GLU A 447 -59.76 -6.49 -9.85
N MET A 448 -59.36 -7.42 -8.98
CA MET A 448 -59.14 -7.19 -7.56
C MET A 448 -57.70 -6.83 -7.21
N TYR A 449 -56.73 -6.98 -8.11
CA TYR A 449 -55.31 -6.75 -7.79
C TYR A 449 -55.06 -5.31 -7.32
N GLU A 450 -55.52 -4.31 -8.08
CA GLU A 450 -55.36 -2.90 -7.70
C GLU A 450 -56.10 -2.50 -6.41
N PRO A 451 -57.39 -2.86 -6.24
CA PRO A 451 -58.12 -2.66 -4.99
C PRO A 451 -57.43 -3.30 -3.78
N ILE A 452 -56.98 -4.56 -3.91
CA ILE A 452 -56.28 -5.27 -2.84
C ILE A 452 -54.94 -4.61 -2.56
N ARG A 453 -54.15 -4.25 -3.58
CA ARG A 453 -52.86 -3.54 -3.42
C ARG A 453 -53.02 -2.28 -2.57
N THR A 454 -54.02 -1.47 -2.90
CA THR A 454 -54.30 -0.20 -2.21
C THR A 454 -54.79 -0.42 -0.79
N ALA A 455 -55.79 -1.30 -0.60
CA ALA A 455 -56.36 -1.59 0.71
C ALA A 455 -55.34 -2.21 1.66
N PHE A 456 -54.52 -3.14 1.17
CA PHE A 456 -53.49 -3.81 1.95
C PHE A 456 -52.41 -2.83 2.41
N ALA A 457 -51.86 -2.02 1.49
CA ALA A 457 -50.84 -1.03 1.84
C ALA A 457 -51.36 0.02 2.84
N THR A 458 -52.61 0.45 2.69
CA THR A 458 -53.27 1.36 3.64
C THR A 458 -53.42 0.72 5.02
N THR A 459 -53.83 -0.54 5.06
CA THR A 459 -54.00 -1.31 6.31
C THR A 459 -52.67 -1.48 7.06
N LEU A 460 -51.57 -1.75 6.33
CA LEU A 460 -50.23 -1.88 6.95
C LEU A 460 -49.67 -0.56 7.47
N LYS A 461 -50.09 0.57 6.85
CA LYS A 461 -49.69 1.93 7.25
C LYS A 461 -50.49 2.44 8.44
N ALA A 462 -51.74 1.98 8.60
CA ALA A 462 -52.64 2.46 9.63
C ALA A 462 -52.06 2.34 11.05
N ASP A 463 -52.27 3.37 11.86
CA ASP A 463 -51.76 3.45 13.24
C ASP A 463 -52.28 2.35 14.16
N ALA A 464 -53.40 1.70 13.80
CA ALA A 464 -53.93 0.56 14.55
C ALA A 464 -53.02 -0.68 14.48
N ASN A 465 -52.35 -0.91 13.33
CA ASN A 465 -51.49 -2.07 13.13
C ASN A 465 -50.00 -1.74 13.35
N GLN A 466 -49.60 -0.49 13.11
CA GLN A 466 -48.22 0.03 13.26
C GLN A 466 -47.11 -0.77 12.54
N ILE A 467 -47.46 -1.68 11.62
CA ILE A 467 -46.51 -2.61 10.98
C ILE A 467 -45.44 -1.84 10.22
N ILE A 468 -45.84 -0.89 9.37
CA ILE A 468 -44.90 -0.04 8.61
C ILE A 468 -44.09 0.87 9.54
N LYS A 469 -44.73 1.44 10.56
CA LYS A 469 -44.06 2.33 11.52
C LYS A 469 -42.95 1.60 12.28
N LYS A 470 -43.25 0.45 12.89
CA LYS A 470 -42.27 -0.39 13.61
C LYS A 470 -41.12 -0.83 12.71
N ALA A 471 -41.41 -1.16 11.45
CA ALA A 471 -40.37 -1.50 10.48
C ALA A 471 -39.43 -0.33 10.20
N VAL A 472 -39.98 0.86 9.96
CA VAL A 472 -39.21 2.07 9.66
C VAL A 472 -38.47 2.61 10.90
N ASP A 473 -39.01 2.43 12.10
CA ASP A 473 -38.33 2.79 13.35
C ASP A 473 -36.99 2.05 13.50
N ALA A 474 -36.90 0.81 13.00
CA ALA A 474 -35.66 0.03 12.95
C ALA A 474 -34.54 0.68 12.10
N PHE A 475 -34.89 1.62 11.22
CA PHE A 475 -33.93 2.42 10.46
C PHE A 475 -33.09 3.32 11.37
N THR A 476 -33.69 3.86 12.44
CA THR A 476 -33.06 4.82 13.36
C THR A 476 -32.47 4.17 14.62
N THR A 477 -32.97 2.99 15.03
CA THR A 477 -32.51 2.30 16.26
C THR A 477 -31.18 1.55 16.08
N ALA A 478 -30.68 1.45 14.85
CA ALA A 478 -29.34 0.93 14.60
C ALA A 478 -28.31 1.88 15.23
N LYS A 479 -27.70 1.48 16.36
CA LYS A 479 -26.58 2.20 16.99
C LYS A 479 -25.49 2.47 15.95
N VAL A 480 -25.44 3.70 15.43
CA VAL A 480 -24.43 4.18 14.48
C VAL A 480 -24.06 5.60 14.89
N GLU A 481 -22.75 5.86 15.00
CA GLU A 481 -22.17 7.03 15.65
C GLU A 481 -22.25 8.34 14.83
N THR A 482 -22.81 8.34 13.61
CA THR A 482 -22.93 9.54 12.77
C THR A 482 -24.25 9.61 12.01
N GLU A 483 -24.80 10.83 11.90
CA GLU A 483 -26.03 11.13 11.14
C GLU A 483 -25.85 10.94 9.62
N ASP A 484 -24.63 11.16 9.11
CA ASP A 484 -24.20 10.79 7.75
C ASP A 484 -23.51 9.42 7.80
N GLY A 485 -24.23 8.39 7.38
CA GLY A 485 -23.69 7.03 7.35
C GLY A 485 -22.98 6.71 6.03
N ASP A 486 -21.88 5.97 6.12
CA ASP A 486 -21.16 5.42 4.97
C ASP A 486 -22.01 4.36 4.22
N ILE A 487 -21.54 3.87 3.07
CA ILE A 487 -22.32 2.93 2.23
C ILE A 487 -22.66 1.67 3.02
N THR A 488 -21.72 1.16 3.81
CA THR A 488 -21.95 -0.01 4.67
C THR A 488 -23.08 0.21 5.66
N GLN A 489 -23.10 1.37 6.33
CA GLN A 489 -24.13 1.69 7.31
C GLN A 489 -25.50 1.89 6.66
N ASN A 490 -25.57 2.59 5.52
CA ASN A 490 -26.84 2.80 4.80
C ASN A 490 -27.47 1.46 4.35
N ILE A 491 -26.66 0.54 3.83
CA ILE A 491 -27.15 -0.79 3.42
C ILE A 491 -27.63 -1.60 4.64
N LYS A 492 -26.93 -1.52 5.78
CA LYS A 492 -27.37 -2.17 7.03
C LYS A 492 -28.70 -1.63 7.53
N LYS A 493 -28.92 -0.31 7.46
CA LYS A 493 -30.20 0.31 7.86
C LYS A 493 -31.35 -0.23 7.01
N VAL A 494 -31.21 -0.29 5.69
CA VAL A 494 -32.21 -0.88 4.78
C VAL A 494 -32.44 -2.36 5.11
N GLN A 495 -31.37 -3.13 5.31
CA GLN A 495 -31.48 -4.54 5.69
C GLN A 495 -32.29 -4.73 6.98
N ASN A 496 -32.08 -3.87 7.97
CA ASN A 496 -32.79 -3.93 9.25
C ASN A 496 -34.28 -3.62 9.09
N VAL A 497 -34.63 -2.59 8.31
CA VAL A 497 -36.05 -2.30 7.98
C VAL A 497 -36.72 -3.51 7.35
N CYS A 498 -36.08 -4.14 6.36
CA CYS A 498 -36.62 -5.34 5.70
C CYS A 498 -36.78 -6.53 6.65
N LYS A 499 -35.80 -6.76 7.55
CA LYS A 499 -35.87 -7.82 8.58
C LYS A 499 -37.00 -7.56 9.58
N GLN A 500 -37.11 -6.33 10.07
CA GLN A 500 -38.16 -5.93 11.00
C GLN A 500 -39.54 -6.02 10.36
N PHE A 501 -39.70 -5.52 9.14
CA PHE A 501 -40.96 -5.61 8.40
C PHE A 501 -41.43 -7.06 8.24
N ALA A 502 -40.53 -7.97 7.85
CA ALA A 502 -40.86 -9.39 7.74
C ALA A 502 -41.31 -9.99 9.08
N GLN A 503 -40.67 -9.61 10.18
CA GLN A 503 -41.03 -10.07 11.53
C GLN A 503 -42.40 -9.54 11.96
N GLU A 504 -42.69 -8.25 11.74
CA GLU A 504 -43.99 -7.67 12.06
C GLU A 504 -45.11 -8.29 11.21
N LEU A 505 -44.86 -8.61 9.93
CA LEU A 505 -45.83 -9.31 9.09
C LEU A 505 -46.13 -10.74 9.58
N ASP A 506 -45.13 -11.48 10.07
CA ASP A 506 -45.36 -12.80 10.66
C ASP A 506 -46.11 -12.72 11.99
N ASN A 507 -45.81 -11.72 12.82
CA ASN A 507 -46.55 -11.46 14.05
C ASN A 507 -48.02 -11.12 13.76
N ALA A 508 -48.25 -10.27 12.77
CA ALA A 508 -49.57 -9.89 12.31
C ALA A 508 -50.33 -11.09 11.76
N ARG A 509 -49.67 -11.97 10.99
CA ARG A 509 -50.27 -13.23 10.53
C ARG A 509 -50.70 -14.12 11.69
N ALA A 510 -49.85 -14.25 12.72
CA ALA A 510 -50.10 -15.15 13.83
C ALA A 510 -51.21 -14.66 14.77
N ASN A 511 -51.34 -13.33 14.95
CA ASN A 511 -52.15 -12.77 16.03
C ASN A 511 -53.28 -11.85 15.55
N GLU A 512 -53.17 -11.22 14.38
CA GLU A 512 -53.99 -10.07 13.96
C GLU A 512 -54.59 -10.25 12.55
N VAL A 513 -54.43 -11.42 11.92
CA VAL A 513 -54.89 -11.65 10.53
C VAL A 513 -56.37 -11.37 10.34
N GLY A 514 -57.19 -11.72 11.35
CA GLY A 514 -58.63 -11.46 11.32
C GLY A 514 -58.99 -9.98 11.35
N ASP A 515 -58.19 -9.14 12.00
CA ASP A 515 -58.39 -7.69 12.09
C ASP A 515 -57.92 -7.01 10.81
N ILE A 516 -56.82 -7.48 10.22
CA ILE A 516 -56.33 -7.04 8.91
C ILE A 516 -57.35 -7.34 7.80
N VAL A 517 -57.94 -8.54 7.81
CA VAL A 517 -59.00 -8.90 6.84
C VAL A 517 -60.20 -7.97 6.98
N GLN A 518 -60.63 -7.67 8.21
CA GLN A 518 -61.75 -6.75 8.47
C GLN A 518 -61.48 -5.36 7.93
N GLU A 519 -60.28 -4.85 8.16
CA GLU A 519 -59.90 -3.52 7.71
C GLU A 519 -59.81 -3.43 6.18
N ILE A 520 -59.30 -4.48 5.53
CA ILE A 520 -59.30 -4.59 4.07
C ILE A 520 -60.74 -4.62 3.53
N GLU A 521 -61.63 -5.42 4.12
CA GLU A 521 -63.05 -5.46 3.75
C GLU A 521 -63.73 -4.08 3.91
N ARG A 522 -63.42 -3.37 5.00
CA ARG A 522 -63.93 -2.03 5.28
C ARG A 522 -63.48 -1.05 4.18
N ILE A 523 -62.18 -1.01 3.87
CA ILE A 523 -61.62 -0.11 2.85
C ILE A 523 -62.22 -0.42 1.47
N LEU A 524 -62.34 -1.69 1.09
CA LEU A 524 -62.94 -2.08 -0.17
C LEU A 524 -64.43 -1.71 -0.23
N THR A 525 -65.16 -1.83 0.87
CA THR A 525 -66.57 -1.43 0.91
C THR A 525 -66.73 0.10 0.78
N GLU A 526 -65.91 0.87 1.50
CA GLU A 526 -65.93 2.35 1.45
C GLU A 526 -65.55 2.91 0.08
N GLN A 527 -64.68 2.21 -0.66
CA GLN A 527 -64.30 2.60 -2.03
C GLN A 527 -65.36 2.20 -3.08
N ASN A 528 -66.56 1.77 -2.67
CA ASN A 528 -67.60 1.17 -3.53
C ASN A 528 -67.05 0.01 -4.38
N LYS A 529 -66.03 -0.69 -3.86
CA LYS A 529 -65.40 -1.84 -4.48
C LYS A 529 -66.03 -3.16 -4.01
N LEU A 530 -66.96 -3.11 -3.05
CA LEU A 530 -67.80 -4.23 -2.61
C LEU A 530 -69.25 -3.76 -2.40
N ASN A 531 -70.22 -4.51 -2.94
CA ASN A 531 -71.63 -4.10 -2.96
C ASN A 531 -72.45 -4.54 -1.72
N LYS A 532 -71.87 -5.34 -0.80
CA LYS A 532 -72.37 -5.69 0.56
C LYS A 532 -71.34 -6.58 1.28
N SER A 533 -71.34 -6.58 2.62
CA SER A 533 -70.50 -7.48 3.43
C SER A 533 -70.84 -8.95 3.10
N PRO A 534 -69.88 -9.78 2.64
CA PRO A 534 -70.17 -11.16 2.22
C PRO A 534 -70.67 -12.03 3.38
N ALA A 535 -71.45 -13.07 3.09
CA ALA A 535 -71.80 -14.09 4.09
C ALA A 535 -70.54 -14.79 4.63
N ASN A 536 -70.55 -15.23 5.90
CA ASN A 536 -69.41 -15.80 6.64
C ASN A 536 -68.58 -16.87 5.86
N PHE A 537 -69.19 -17.58 4.92
CA PHE A 537 -68.53 -18.60 4.09
C PHE A 537 -67.51 -18.02 3.08
N TYR A 538 -67.69 -16.80 2.58
CA TYR A 538 -66.79 -16.20 1.57
C TYR A 538 -65.61 -15.44 2.18
N ARG A 539 -65.76 -14.99 3.43
CA ARG A 539 -64.70 -14.35 4.20
C ARG A 539 -63.50 -15.30 4.44
N TYR A 540 -63.73 -16.61 4.41
CA TYR A 540 -62.68 -17.62 4.47
C TYR A 540 -61.69 -17.52 3.28
N HIS A 541 -62.16 -17.31 2.05
CA HIS A 541 -61.28 -17.21 0.88
C HIS A 541 -60.50 -15.89 0.82
N LEU A 542 -61.09 -14.80 1.33
CA LEU A 542 -60.34 -13.55 1.51
C LEU A 542 -59.32 -13.67 2.62
N ASN A 543 -59.64 -14.38 3.71
CA ASN A 543 -58.68 -14.69 4.78
C ASN A 543 -57.50 -15.50 4.24
N ASP A 544 -57.76 -16.59 3.52
CA ASP A 544 -56.72 -17.39 2.85
C ASP A 544 -55.84 -16.52 1.92
N ALA A 545 -56.46 -15.59 1.18
CA ALA A 545 -55.74 -14.68 0.30
C ALA A 545 -54.86 -13.69 1.08
N VAL A 546 -55.38 -13.08 2.14
CA VAL A 546 -54.64 -12.15 3.01
C VAL A 546 -53.49 -12.86 3.72
N GLU A 547 -53.72 -14.06 4.26
CA GLU A 547 -52.69 -14.89 4.88
C GLU A 547 -51.58 -15.24 3.89
N ALA A 548 -51.95 -15.65 2.67
CA ALA A 548 -50.99 -15.92 1.61
C ALA A 548 -50.20 -14.67 1.18
N ILE A 549 -50.83 -13.48 1.16
CA ILE A 549 -50.15 -12.21 0.87
C ILE A 549 -49.17 -11.84 2.01
N LEU A 550 -49.54 -12.01 3.28
CA LEU A 550 -48.63 -11.77 4.42
C LEU A 550 -47.41 -12.68 4.37
N VAL A 551 -47.59 -13.96 4.03
CA VAL A 551 -46.49 -14.93 3.85
C VAL A 551 -45.61 -14.53 2.67
N ALA A 552 -46.21 -14.16 1.54
CA ALA A 552 -45.46 -13.75 0.35
C ALA A 552 -44.66 -12.47 0.61
N LEU A 553 -45.27 -11.43 1.21
CA LEU A 553 -44.59 -10.18 1.55
C LEU A 553 -43.46 -10.36 2.58
N SER A 554 -43.70 -11.14 3.65
CA SER A 554 -42.66 -11.42 4.65
C SER A 554 -41.48 -12.18 4.03
N THR A 555 -41.75 -13.07 3.08
CA THR A 555 -40.71 -13.79 2.31
C THR A 555 -39.95 -12.83 1.41
N THR A 556 -40.64 -11.99 0.62
CA THR A 556 -40.00 -10.98 -0.26
C THR A 556 -39.12 -10.02 0.54
N ALA A 557 -39.56 -9.56 1.71
CA ALA A 557 -38.79 -8.68 2.58
C ALA A 557 -37.52 -9.38 3.13
N ARG A 558 -37.61 -10.66 3.52
CA ARG A 558 -36.45 -11.47 3.91
C ARG A 558 -35.47 -11.69 2.77
N GLU A 559 -35.98 -11.96 1.57
CA GLU A 559 -35.15 -12.15 0.38
C GLU A 559 -34.41 -10.86 0.02
N ALA A 560 -35.07 -9.70 0.10
CA ALA A 560 -34.41 -8.41 -0.06
C ALA A 560 -33.29 -8.20 0.98
N ALA A 561 -33.57 -8.46 2.27
CA ALA A 561 -32.58 -8.36 3.34
C ALA A 561 -31.38 -9.30 3.14
N LYS A 562 -31.64 -10.55 2.74
CA LYS A 562 -30.64 -11.58 2.48
C LYS A 562 -29.80 -11.26 1.24
N THR A 563 -30.42 -10.71 0.20
CA THR A 563 -29.72 -10.26 -1.00
C THR A 563 -28.74 -9.15 -0.67
N LEU A 564 -29.16 -8.14 0.11
CA LEU A 564 -28.25 -7.08 0.60
C LEU A 564 -27.11 -7.67 1.45
N GLU A 565 -27.41 -8.68 2.27
CA GLU A 565 -26.41 -9.39 3.07
C GLU A 565 -25.34 -10.04 2.20
N GLN A 566 -25.77 -10.89 1.27
CA GLN A 566 -24.87 -11.71 0.45
C GLN A 566 -24.12 -10.89 -0.60
N PHE A 567 -24.80 -9.90 -1.18
CA PHE A 567 -24.21 -9.06 -2.21
C PHE A 567 -23.22 -8.06 -1.62
N ALA A 568 -23.64 -7.28 -0.63
CA ALA A 568 -22.92 -6.08 -0.20
C ALA A 568 -22.23 -6.19 1.17
N LEU A 569 -22.79 -6.92 2.12
CA LEU A 569 -22.34 -6.92 3.53
C LEU A 569 -21.48 -8.14 3.93
N THR A 570 -21.57 -9.26 3.21
CA THR A 570 -20.82 -10.49 3.52
C THR A 570 -19.37 -10.38 3.05
N VAL A 571 -18.43 -10.84 3.88
CA VAL A 571 -17.01 -10.95 3.53
C VAL A 571 -16.82 -12.10 2.54
N ARG A 572 -16.18 -11.84 1.40
CA ARG A 572 -15.95 -12.88 0.38
C ARG A 572 -14.71 -13.72 0.68
N PRO A 573 -14.68 -15.01 0.28
CA PRO A 573 -13.58 -15.94 0.62
C PRO A 573 -12.18 -15.50 0.17
N SER A 574 -12.11 -14.59 -0.81
CA SER A 574 -10.88 -14.09 -1.42
C SER A 574 -10.43 -12.70 -0.95
N GLY A 575 -10.99 -12.12 0.13
CA GLY A 575 -10.61 -10.74 0.49
C GLY A 575 -10.86 -10.27 1.92
N THR A 576 -10.18 -9.18 2.27
CA THR A 576 -10.20 -8.46 3.56
C THR A 576 -11.39 -7.51 3.71
N GLY A 577 -12.63 -7.98 3.51
CA GLY A 577 -13.84 -7.19 3.77
C GLY A 577 -14.97 -7.39 2.74
N SER A 578 -16.15 -6.83 3.07
CA SER A 578 -17.34 -6.84 2.21
C SER A 578 -17.25 -5.82 1.07
N ILE A 579 -18.15 -5.89 0.07
CA ILE A 579 -18.15 -4.94 -1.05
C ILE A 579 -18.39 -3.51 -0.53
N ALA A 580 -19.39 -3.33 0.34
CA ALA A 580 -19.70 -2.03 0.91
C ALA A 580 -18.50 -1.45 1.67
N ALA A 581 -17.87 -2.25 2.54
CA ALA A 581 -16.71 -1.81 3.32
C ALA A 581 -15.50 -1.45 2.46
N LYS A 582 -15.31 -2.13 1.32
CA LYS A 582 -14.25 -1.80 0.37
C LYS A 582 -14.52 -0.48 -0.34
N ILE A 583 -15.76 -0.20 -0.74
CA ILE A 583 -16.10 1.08 -1.36
C ILE A 583 -15.89 2.22 -0.36
N ASP A 584 -16.31 2.05 0.90
CA ASP A 584 -16.05 3.03 1.97
C ASP A 584 -14.55 3.28 2.17
N ALA A 585 -13.74 2.22 2.19
CA ALA A 585 -12.29 2.33 2.32
C ALA A 585 -11.62 3.01 1.11
N VAL A 586 -12.10 2.73 -0.11
CA VAL A 586 -11.60 3.38 -1.33
C VAL A 586 -11.97 4.86 -1.33
N ASN A 587 -13.19 5.21 -0.92
CA ASN A 587 -13.64 6.60 -0.84
C ASN A 587 -12.78 7.41 0.15
N LYS A 588 -12.55 6.87 1.37
CA LYS A 588 -11.66 7.50 2.36
C LYS A 588 -10.21 7.68 1.86
N LYS A 589 -9.68 6.69 1.14
CA LYS A 589 -8.33 6.78 0.55
C LYS A 589 -8.26 7.81 -0.58
N ALA A 590 -9.30 7.88 -1.41
CA ALA A 590 -9.43 8.90 -2.44
C ALA A 590 -9.49 10.31 -1.82
N ASP A 591 -10.24 10.49 -0.74
CA ASP A 591 -10.28 11.74 0.02
C ASP A 591 -8.92 12.15 0.59
N ASP A 592 -8.24 11.22 1.27
CA ASP A 592 -6.91 11.46 1.84
C ASP A 592 -5.89 11.86 0.77
N LEU A 593 -5.88 11.14 -0.36
CA LEU A 593 -4.95 11.40 -1.45
C LEU A 593 -5.26 12.74 -2.14
N PHE A 594 -6.53 13.03 -2.39
CA PHE A 594 -6.97 14.29 -2.97
C PHE A 594 -6.60 15.49 -2.07
N ASN A 595 -6.76 15.36 -0.75
CA ASN A 595 -6.38 16.38 0.21
C ASN A 595 -4.86 16.56 0.34
N LYS A 596 -4.09 15.46 0.29
CA LYS A 596 -2.61 15.53 0.24
C LYS A 596 -2.12 16.22 -1.03
N LEU A 597 -2.74 15.96 -2.18
CA LEU A 597 -2.45 16.63 -3.45
C LEU A 597 -2.77 18.13 -3.38
N LYS A 598 -3.91 18.52 -2.80
CA LYS A 598 -4.26 19.93 -2.52
C LYS A 598 -3.19 20.63 -1.67
N THR A 599 -2.72 19.95 -0.62
CA THR A 599 -1.69 20.46 0.29
C THR A 599 -0.35 20.62 -0.41
N ALA A 600 0.08 19.63 -1.19
CA ALA A 600 1.32 19.68 -1.97
C ALA A 600 1.35 20.85 -2.99
N LEU A 601 0.17 21.29 -3.45
CA LEU A 601 0.00 22.43 -4.35
C LEU A 601 -0.10 23.79 -3.63
N GLY A 602 0.08 23.85 -2.30
CA GLY A 602 -0.06 25.09 -1.52
C GLY A 602 -1.50 25.63 -1.46
N ARG A 603 -2.50 24.77 -1.68
CA ARG A 603 -3.94 25.10 -1.61
C ARG A 603 -4.64 24.25 -0.54
N PRO A 604 -4.28 24.38 0.75
CA PRO A 604 -4.83 23.54 1.80
C PRO A 604 -6.36 23.72 1.96
N PRO A 605 -7.06 22.72 2.51
CA PRO A 605 -8.52 22.69 2.58
C PRO A 605 -9.16 23.84 3.36
N THR A 606 -8.42 24.46 4.28
CA THR A 606 -8.90 25.46 5.24
C THR A 606 -8.58 26.91 4.87
N GLY A 607 -8.17 27.19 3.63
CA GLY A 607 -8.12 28.56 3.11
C GLY A 607 -6.91 29.41 3.53
N GLY A 608 -5.80 28.81 3.98
CA GLY A 608 -4.52 29.50 4.18
C GLY A 608 -3.56 29.27 3.02
N GLN A 609 -2.78 30.27 2.57
CA GLN A 609 -1.64 29.99 1.69
C GLN A 609 -0.51 29.38 2.52
N THR A 610 -0.06 28.17 2.17
CA THR A 610 1.20 27.59 2.68
C THR A 610 2.29 27.73 1.61
N GLU A 611 3.54 27.83 2.07
CA GLU A 611 4.71 28.03 1.23
C GLU A 611 4.84 26.92 0.17
N ASN A 612 4.85 27.31 -1.10
CA ASN A 612 5.05 26.37 -2.20
C ASN A 612 6.55 26.09 -2.33
N HIS A 613 7.01 24.94 -1.83
CA HIS A 613 8.43 24.58 -1.85
C HIS A 613 9.06 24.56 -3.25
N ALA A 614 8.28 24.35 -4.32
CA ALA A 614 8.78 24.50 -5.69
C ALA A 614 9.05 25.97 -6.05
N GLN A 615 8.22 26.91 -5.59
CA GLN A 615 8.49 28.35 -5.76
C GLN A 615 9.75 28.80 -5.01
N ALA A 616 10.03 28.22 -3.83
CA ALA A 616 11.22 28.55 -3.04
C ALA A 616 12.52 28.11 -3.74
N VAL A 617 12.53 26.91 -4.34
CA VAL A 617 13.69 26.40 -5.11
C VAL A 617 13.93 27.24 -6.38
N ASP A 618 12.87 27.63 -7.09
CA ASP A 618 12.99 28.45 -8.30
C ASP A 618 13.51 29.87 -8.01
N ALA A 619 13.10 30.48 -6.90
CA ALA A 619 13.59 31.79 -6.48
C ALA A 619 15.10 31.79 -6.20
N ALA A 620 15.60 30.71 -5.59
CA ALA A 620 17.03 30.54 -5.33
C ALA A 620 17.84 30.42 -6.62
N ILE A 621 17.31 29.72 -7.65
CA ILE A 621 17.98 29.55 -8.95
C ILE A 621 18.05 30.86 -9.75
N GLN A 622 17.08 31.77 -9.61
CA GLN A 622 17.09 33.06 -10.32
C GLN A 622 18.05 34.09 -9.70
N GLN A 623 18.30 34.03 -8.39
CA GLN A 623 19.22 34.95 -7.72
C GLN A 623 20.68 34.80 -8.17
N ASP A 624 21.10 33.61 -8.62
CA ASP A 624 22.47 33.33 -9.08
C ASP A 624 22.82 33.95 -10.47
N ARG A 625 21.88 34.62 -11.14
CA ARG A 625 22.15 35.30 -12.43
C ARG A 625 22.69 36.73 -12.30
N TRP A 626 22.85 37.27 -11.10
CA TRP A 626 23.28 38.65 -10.90
C TRP A 626 24.64 38.74 -10.20
N TRP A 627 25.70 38.75 -11.00
CA TRP A 627 26.92 39.52 -10.70
C TRP A 627 27.28 40.35 -11.95
N PRO A 628 27.41 41.69 -11.85
CA PRO A 628 27.75 42.52 -13.00
C PRO A 628 29.18 42.21 -13.45
N SER A 629 29.34 41.95 -14.74
CA SER A 629 30.64 41.99 -15.41
C SER A 629 31.16 43.43 -15.36
N ASN A 630 32.11 43.72 -14.47
CA ASN A 630 32.95 44.91 -14.52
C ASN A 630 34.39 44.49 -14.80
#